data_AF-A0A855MDV4-F1
#
_entry.id   AF-A0A855MDV4-F1
#
_cell.length_a   1.000
_cell.length_b   1.000
_cell.length_c   1.000
_cell.angle_alpha   90.00
_cell.angle_beta   90.00
_cell.angle_gamma   90.00
#
_symmetry.space_group_name_H-M   'P 1'
#
loop_
_entity.id
_entity.type
_entity.pdbx_description
1 polymer ?
#
loop_
_entity_poly.entity_id
_entity_poly.type
_entity_poly.pdbx_seq_one_letter_code
_entity_poly.pdbx_strand_id
1 'polypeptide(L)'
;MVDWDDLECRVAREESRHQAGIGTCSLALQIGFFFDGLKRNINVDEESQRLTNVGRLFRAHSLKIKADLTSSYSYAKVYIPGLV
;
A
#
# COMPACT_ATOMS: atom_id res chain seq x y z
N MET A 1 19.83 23.48 -30.14
CA MET A 1 21.11 23.29 -29.42
C MET A 1 20.73 23.01 -27.98
N VAL A 2 21.20 21.91 -27.40
CA VAL A 2 20.87 21.57 -26.01
C VAL A 2 21.58 22.57 -25.11
N ASP A 3 20.84 23.16 -24.17
CA ASP A 3 21.39 24.03 -23.14
C ASP A 3 22.04 23.14 -22.08
N TRP A 4 23.37 23.13 -22.07
CA TRP A 4 24.16 22.30 -21.17
C TRP A 4 24.09 22.80 -19.72
N ASP A 5 23.90 24.11 -19.52
CA ASP A 5 23.80 24.71 -18.19
C ASP A 5 22.45 24.35 -17.53
N ASP A 6 21.35 24.35 -18.30
CA ASP A 6 20.06 23.84 -17.85
C ASP A 6 20.14 22.35 -17.48
N LEU A 7 20.85 21.56 -18.28
CA LEU A 7 21.00 20.13 -18.05
C LEU A 7 21.78 19.86 -16.74
N GLU A 8 22.89 20.55 -16.52
CA GLU A 8 23.68 20.46 -15.28
C GLU A 8 22.87 20.89 -14.05
N CYS A 9 22.13 22.00 -14.14
CA CYS A 9 21.25 22.46 -13.06
C CYS A 9 20.21 21.41 -12.67
N ARG A 10 19.64 20.70 -13.66
CA ARG A 10 18.64 19.65 -13.41
C ARG A 10 19.24 18.42 -12.74
N VAL A 11 20.43 17.99 -13.16
CA VAL A 11 21.15 16.88 -12.54
C VAL A 11 21.49 17.19 -11.09
N ALA A 12 22.11 18.35 -10.83
CA ALA A 12 22.46 18.79 -9.48
C ALA A 12 21.24 18.87 -8.55
N ARG A 13 20.09 19.32 -9.07
CA ARG A 13 18.83 19.36 -8.31
C ARG A 13 18.33 17.97 -7.95
N GLU A 14 18.35 17.02 -8.89
CA GLU A 14 17.91 15.64 -8.61
C GLU A 14 18.86 14.91 -7.65
N GLU A 15 20.18 15.12 -7.77
CA GLU A 15 21.17 14.59 -6.82
C GLU A 15 20.97 15.15 -5.41
N SER A 16 20.73 16.46 -5.28
CA SER A 16 20.45 17.11 -4.00
C SER A 16 19.18 16.56 -3.34
N ARG A 17 18.11 16.32 -4.12
CA ARG A 17 16.88 15.68 -3.64
C ARG A 17 17.15 14.26 -3.15
N HIS A 18 17.92 13.49 -3.92
CA HIS A 18 18.29 12.13 -3.55
C HIS A 18 19.10 12.09 -2.24
N GLN A 19 20.10 12.97 -2.10
CA GLN A 19 20.91 13.11 -0.89
C GLN A 19 20.11 13.58 0.33
N ALA A 20 19.07 14.41 0.12
CA ALA A 20 18.15 14.83 1.17
C ALA A 20 17.19 13.71 1.63
N GLY A 21 17.34 12.48 1.14
CA GLY A 21 16.42 11.38 1.43
C GLY A 21 15.07 11.52 0.72
N ILE A 22 14.93 12.52 -0.16
CA ILE A 22 13.82 12.65 -1.11
C ILE A 22 14.18 11.76 -2.29
N GLY A 23 14.27 10.44 -2.02
CA GLY A 23 14.27 9.44 -3.07
C GLY A 23 13.07 9.70 -3.99
N THR A 24 13.26 9.48 -5.29
CA THR A 24 12.25 9.66 -6.35
C THR A 24 10.83 9.48 -5.82
N CYS A 25 9.91 10.40 -6.14
CA CYS A 25 8.47 10.36 -5.79
C CYS A 25 7.79 9.03 -6.19
N SER A 26 8.18 7.94 -5.54
CA SER A 26 7.89 6.57 -5.88
C SER A 26 7.01 6.07 -4.77
N LEU A 27 5.74 5.92 -5.13
CA LEU A 27 4.70 5.45 -4.24
C LEU A 27 4.35 4.04 -4.69
N ALA A 28 4.65 3.06 -3.85
CA ALA A 28 4.22 1.69 -4.06
C ALA A 28 2.83 1.49 -3.45
N LEU A 29 1.90 0.96 -4.23
CA LEU A 29 0.60 0.49 -3.74
C LEU A 29 0.72 -1.00 -3.40
N GLN A 30 0.59 -1.33 -2.12
CA GLN A 30 0.49 -2.71 -1.65
C GLN A 30 -0.99 -3.08 -1.50
N ILE A 31 -1.40 -4.15 -2.17
CA ILE A 31 -2.78 -4.65 -2.11
C ILE A 31 -2.78 -6.04 -1.49
N GLY A 32 -3.40 -6.18 -0.31
CA GLY A 32 -3.62 -7.48 0.31
C GLY A 32 -4.95 -8.08 -0.14
N PHE A 33 -4.92 -9.26 -0.76
CA PHE A 33 -6.11 -10.06 -1.07
C PHE A 33 -6.25 -11.19 -0.05
N PHE A 34 -7.43 -11.28 0.58
CA PHE A 34 -7.70 -12.21 1.67
C PHE A 34 -8.87 -13.12 1.30
N PHE A 35 -8.55 -14.35 0.89
CA PHE A 35 -9.53 -15.37 0.52
C PHE A 35 -9.85 -16.24 1.74
N ASP A 36 -11.11 -16.21 2.19
CA ASP A 36 -11.51 -16.96 3.38
C ASP A 36 -11.88 -18.43 3.07
N GLY A 37 -12.04 -19.22 4.13
CA GLY A 37 -12.41 -20.63 4.03
C GLY A 37 -13.83 -20.85 3.53
N LEU A 38 -14.12 -22.07 3.07
CA LEU A 38 -15.43 -22.49 2.56
C LEU A 38 -16.58 -22.08 3.51
N LYS A 39 -17.64 -21.47 2.95
CA LYS A 39 -18.82 -20.98 3.68
C LYS A 39 -18.51 -19.96 4.79
N ARG A 40 -17.40 -19.23 4.68
CA ARG A 40 -17.03 -18.17 5.64
C ARG A 40 -17.28 -16.79 5.09
N ASN A 41 -17.77 -15.92 5.96
CA ASN A 41 -18.05 -14.53 5.65
C ASN A 41 -17.81 -13.70 6.90
N ILE A 42 -16.88 -12.75 6.81
CA ILE A 42 -16.46 -11.93 7.94
C ILE A 42 -17.62 -11.20 8.64
N ASN A 43 -18.63 -10.73 7.90
CA ASN A 43 -19.74 -9.98 8.47
C ASN A 43 -20.67 -10.90 9.30
N VAL A 44 -20.82 -12.16 8.89
CA VAL A 44 -21.65 -13.16 9.59
C VAL A 44 -20.89 -13.82 10.74
N ASP A 45 -19.63 -14.17 10.48
CA ASP A 45 -18.77 -14.84 11.46
C ASP A 45 -18.37 -13.91 12.62
N GLU A 46 -18.41 -12.58 12.44
CA GLU A 46 -18.14 -11.61 13.51
C GLU A 46 -19.22 -11.62 14.60
N GLU A 47 -20.50 -11.64 14.21
CA GLU A 47 -21.63 -11.68 15.15
C GLU A 47 -21.59 -12.92 16.06
N SER A 48 -21.11 -14.04 15.52
CA SER A 48 -20.98 -15.31 16.23
C SER A 48 -19.63 -15.52 16.91
N GLN A 49 -18.70 -14.55 16.82
CA GLN A 49 -17.32 -14.65 17.32
C GLN A 49 -16.52 -15.84 16.72
N ARG A 50 -16.82 -16.23 15.47
CA ARG A 50 -16.19 -17.37 14.76
C ARG A 50 -15.28 -16.93 13.61
N LEU A 51 -14.68 -15.74 13.71
CA LEU A 51 -13.73 -15.23 12.72
C LEU A 51 -12.58 -16.20 12.49
N THR A 52 -12.34 -16.54 11.22
CA THR A 52 -11.19 -17.33 10.79
C THR A 52 -9.88 -16.55 10.93
N ASN A 53 -8.75 -17.23 10.80
CA ASN A 53 -7.45 -16.57 10.78
C ASN A 53 -7.30 -15.61 9.60
N VAL A 54 -7.92 -15.90 8.45
CA VAL A 54 -7.93 -14.98 7.30
C VAL A 54 -8.73 -13.73 7.62
N GLY A 55 -9.93 -13.87 8.18
CA GLY A 55 -10.74 -12.74 8.62
C GLY A 55 -10.01 -11.88 9.66
N ARG A 56 -9.33 -12.51 10.62
CA ARG A 56 -8.50 -11.81 11.63
C ARG A 56 -7.34 -11.05 10.98
N LEU A 57 -6.63 -11.66 10.03
CA LEU A 57 -5.52 -11.05 9.32
C LEU A 57 -6.00 -9.86 8.46
N PHE A 58 -7.12 -10.01 7.75
CA PHE A 58 -7.73 -8.92 7.00
C PHE A 58 -8.07 -7.72 7.90
N ARG A 59 -8.61 -7.96 9.10
CA ARG A 59 -8.90 -6.88 10.06
C ARG A 59 -7.65 -6.18 10.54
N ALA A 60 -6.61 -6.94 10.87
CA ALA A 60 -5.33 -6.40 11.33
C ALA A 60 -4.55 -5.67 10.23
N HIS A 61 -4.79 -5.99 8.94
CA HIS A 61 -4.10 -5.33 7.85
C HIS A 61 -4.51 -3.85 7.72
N SER A 62 -3.55 -2.96 7.52
CA SER A 62 -3.79 -1.52 7.43
C SER A 62 -4.52 -1.16 6.13
N LEU A 63 -5.48 -0.24 6.21
CA LEU A 63 -6.07 0.42 5.05
C LEU A 63 -5.61 1.89 5.05
N LYS A 64 -4.63 2.19 4.20
CA LYS A 64 -4.01 3.53 4.09
C LYS A 64 -3.84 3.88 2.62
N ILE A 65 -4.96 4.23 1.99
CA ILE A 65 -5.03 4.55 0.55
C ILE A 65 -4.22 5.82 0.23
N LYS A 66 -4.15 6.76 1.18
CA LYS A 66 -3.27 7.93 1.10
C LYS A 66 -2.02 7.66 1.93
N ALA A 67 -0.86 7.76 1.29
CA ALA A 67 0.42 7.68 1.99
C ALA A 67 0.72 8.99 2.72
N ASP A 68 1.32 8.88 3.90
CA ASP A 68 1.87 10.02 4.61
C ASP A 68 3.01 10.65 3.78
N LEU A 69 3.28 11.94 3.97
CA LEU A 69 4.32 12.67 3.22
C LEU A 69 5.72 12.04 3.33
N THR A 70 5.96 11.27 4.38
CA THR A 70 7.21 10.57 4.66
C THR A 70 7.20 9.10 4.24
N SER A 71 6.09 8.58 3.72
CA SER A 71 5.91 7.17 3.36
C SER A 71 6.05 6.95 1.87
N SER A 72 6.83 5.94 1.48
CA SER A 72 6.91 5.44 0.10
C SER A 72 5.82 4.39 -0.22
N TYR A 73 4.92 4.11 0.72
CA TYR A 73 3.91 3.05 0.58
C TYR A 73 2.50 3.54 0.90
N SER A 74 1.55 3.08 0.08
CA SER A 74 0.11 3.09 0.34
C SER A 74 -0.40 1.65 0.42
N TYR A 75 -1.46 1.43 1.19
CA TYR A 75 -1.98 0.10 1.48
C TYR A 75 -3.48 0.04 1.18
N ALA A 76 -3.87 -0.97 0.40
CA ALA A 76 -5.24 -1.36 0.18
C ALA A 76 -5.44 -2.82 0.58
N LYS A 77 -6.68 -3.19 0.91
CA LYS A 77 -7.04 -4.56 1.24
C LYS A 77 -8.40 -4.92 0.69
N VAL A 78 -8.53 -6.16 0.26
CA VAL A 78 -9.77 -6.74 -0.25
C VAL A 78 -10.00 -8.07 0.43
N TYR A 79 -11.19 -8.24 1.01
CA TYR A 79 -11.65 -9.51 1.57
C TYR A 79 -12.57 -10.19 0.59
N ILE A 80 -12.38 -11.50 0.42
CA ILE A 80 -13.15 -12.34 -0.49
C ILE A 80 -13.74 -13.47 0.35
N PRO A 81 -15.07 -13.54 0.49
CA PRO A 81 -15.72 -14.58 1.28
C PRO A 81 -15.50 -15.96 0.64
N GLY A 82 -15.65 -16.99 1.46
CA GLY A 82 -15.61 -18.36 0.99
C GLY A 82 -16.76 -18.67 0.05
N LEU A 83 -16.51 -19.60 -0.87
CA LEU A 83 -17.56 -20.16 -1.72
C LEU A 83 -18.64 -20.84 -0.88
N VAL A 84 -19.88 -20.76 -1.36
CA VAL A 84 -21.08 -21.34 -0.75
C VAL A 84 -21.23 -22.80 -1.15
#